data_AF-A0A429MKV9-F1
#
_entry.id   AF-A0A429MKV9-F1
#
_cell.length_a   1.000
_cell.length_b   1.000
_cell.length_c   1.000
_cell.angle_alpha   90.00
_cell.angle_beta   90.00
_cell.angle_gamma   90.00
#
_symmetry.space_group_name_H-M   'P 1'
#
loop_
_entity.id
_entity.type
_entity.pdbx_description
1 polymer ?
#
loop_
_entity_poly.entity_id
_entity_poly.type
_entity_poly.pdbx_seq_one_letter_code
_entity_poly.pdbx_strand_id
1 'polypeptide(L)' 'EFALSVEPENHALQERAEQVRMLRQEGKITLPSSIELELATNPFLRAESVDEFAHLRSLKDNF' A
#
# COMPACT_ATOMS: atom_id res chain seq x y z
N GLU A 1 -4.44 2.22 4.53
CA GLU A 1 -5.06 3.56 4.53
C GLU A 1 -4.17 4.56 3.82
N PHE A 2 -2.92 4.77 4.24
CA PHE A 2 -1.96 5.66 3.55
C PHE A 2 -1.81 5.39 2.03
N ALA A 3 -1.54 4.15 1.62
CA ALA A 3 -1.34 3.87 0.20
C ALA A 3 -2.58 4.25 -0.65
N LEU A 4 -3.79 4.06 -0.11
CA LEU A 4 -5.04 4.42 -0.79
C LEU A 4 -5.24 5.94 -0.90
N SER A 5 -4.69 6.73 0.04
CA SER A 5 -4.76 8.19 -0.05
C SER A 5 -3.77 8.75 -1.07
N VAL A 6 -2.64 8.07 -1.27
CA VAL A 6 -1.64 8.43 -2.27
C VAL A 6 -2.06 8.01 -3.69
N GLU A 7 -2.55 6.78 -3.85
CA GLU A 7 -2.96 6.22 -5.14
C GLU A 7 -4.44 5.78 -5.12
N PRO A 8 -5.40 6.72 -5.08
CA PRO A 8 -6.82 6.38 -5.02
C PRO A 8 -7.33 5.69 -6.27
N GLU A 9 -6.68 5.84 -7.42
CA GLU A 9 -7.08 5.22 -8.70
C GLU A 9 -6.49 3.81 -8.89
N ASN A 10 -5.64 3.34 -7.98
CA ASN A 10 -5.04 2.01 -8.09
C ASN A 10 -6.03 0.93 -7.63
N HIS A 11 -6.76 0.34 -8.59
CA HIS A 11 -7.74 -0.72 -8.32
C HIS A 11 -7.13 -1.95 -7.60
N ALA A 12 -5.89 -2.35 -7.93
CA ALA A 12 -5.25 -3.49 -7.27
C ALA A 12 -4.99 -3.21 -5.78
N LEU A 13 -4.67 -1.95 -5.45
CA LEU A 13 -4.50 -1.50 -4.08
C LEU A 13 -5.83 -1.45 -3.31
N GLN A 14 -6.90 -0.97 -3.95
CA GLN A 14 -8.25 -0.97 -3.38
C GLN A 14 -8.69 -2.40 -3.01
N GLU A 15 -8.58 -3.32 -3.96
CA GLU A 15 -8.96 -4.71 -3.76
C GLU A 15 -8.12 -5.36 -2.64
N ARG A 16 -6.80 -5.11 -2.64
CA ARG A 16 -5.92 -5.60 -1.57
C ARG A 16 -6.27 -5.01 -0.22
N ALA A 17 -6.61 -3.73 -0.15
CA ALA A 17 -6.98 -3.07 1.09
C ALA A 17 -8.29 -3.64 1.66
N GLU A 18 -9.27 -3.93 0.81
CA GLU A 18 -10.52 -4.60 1.21
C GLU A 18 -10.26 -6.02 1.72
N GLN A 19 -9.45 -6.81 1.00
CA GLN A 19 -9.05 -8.15 1.44
C GLN A 19 -8.35 -8.12 2.80
N VAL A 20 -7.40 -7.20 2.98
CA VAL A 20 -6.69 -7.02 4.26
C VAL A 20 -7.65 -6.58 5.36
N ARG A 21 -8.63 -5.73 5.07
CA ARG A 21 -9.66 -5.29 6.02
C ARG A 21 -10.53 -6.46 6.48
N MET A 22 -10.98 -7.31 5.56
CA MET A 22 -11.74 -8.52 5.88
C MET A 22 -10.91 -9.50 6.72
N LEU A 23 -9.68 -9.79 6.30
CA LEU A 23 -8.80 -10.69 7.05
C LEU A 23 -8.50 -10.19 8.46
N ARG A 24 -8.28 -8.88 8.64
CA ARG A 24 -8.11 -8.28 9.97
C ARG A 24 -9.37 -8.35 10.82
N GLN A 25 -10.55 -8.14 10.24
CA GLN A 25 -11.83 -8.30 10.96
C GLN A 25 -12.02 -9.75 11.44
N GLU A 26 -11.55 -10.72 10.66
CA GLU A 26 -11.54 -12.13 11.04
C GLU A 26 -10.37 -12.51 11.98
N GLY A 27 -9.51 -11.57 12.37
CA GLY A 27 -8.34 -11.82 13.21
C GLY A 27 -7.27 -12.67 12.54
N LYS A 28 -7.30 -12.81 11.21
CA LYS A 28 -6.36 -13.59 10.41
C LYS A 28 -5.12 -12.77 10.06
N ILE A 29 -3.99 -13.47 9.91
CA ILE A 29 -2.74 -12.84 9.48
C ILE A 29 -2.85 -12.42 8.01
N THR A 30 -2.27 -11.27 7.67
CA THR A 30 -2.29 -10.72 6.30
C THR A 30 -1.00 -10.99 5.52
N LEU A 31 -0.13 -11.81 6.11
CA LEU A 31 1.16 -12.25 5.60
C LEU A 31 1.16 -13.78 5.43
N PRO A 32 1.98 -14.34 4.54
CA PRO A 32 2.93 -13.68 3.64
C PRO A 32 2.25 -12.95 2.47
N SER A 33 2.87 -11.89 1.97
CA SER A 33 2.59 -11.30 0.65
C SER A 33 3.65 -11.74 -0.37
N SER A 34 3.32 -11.69 -1.66
CA SER A 34 4.30 -11.89 -2.74
C SER A 34 4.95 -10.56 -3.13
N ILE A 35 6.19 -10.61 -3.65
CA ILE A 35 6.89 -9.42 -4.14
C ILE A 35 6.13 -8.76 -5.29
N GLU A 36 5.52 -9.54 -6.17
CA GLU A 36 4.66 -9.05 -7.26
C GLU A 36 3.49 -8.22 -6.72
N LEU A 37 2.85 -8.70 -5.65
CA LEU A 37 1.76 -7.98 -4.99
C LEU A 37 2.26 -6.69 -4.32
N GLU A 38 3.43 -6.72 -3.68
CA GLU A 38 4.05 -5.53 -3.11
C GLU A 38 4.37 -4.52 -4.23
N LEU A 39 4.89 -4.92 -5.38
CA LEU A 39 5.14 -3.99 -6.50
C LEU A 39 3.84 -3.36 -7.04
N ALA A 40 2.73 -4.10 -7.07
CA ALA A 40 1.45 -3.58 -7.56
C ALA A 40 0.76 -2.63 -6.56
N THR A 41 0.98 -2.83 -5.25
CA THR A 41 0.18 -2.19 -4.18
C THR A 41 1.00 -1.28 -3.25
N ASN A 42 2.34 -1.31 -3.32
CA ASN A 42 3.19 -0.53 -2.44
C ASN A 42 3.74 0.72 -3.15
N PRO A 43 3.26 1.93 -2.82
CA PRO A 43 3.70 3.16 -3.50
C PRO A 43 5.19 3.42 -3.30
N PHE A 44 5.81 2.93 -2.22
CA PHE A 44 7.25 3.08 -2.00
C PHE A 44 8.10 2.28 -2.99
N LEU A 45 7.61 1.13 -3.45
CA LEU A 45 8.32 0.30 -4.44
C LEU A 45 8.13 0.81 -5.87
N ARG A 46 7.14 1.68 -6.06
CA ARG A 46 6.79 2.28 -7.36
C ARG A 46 7.38 3.66 -7.58
N ALA A 47 7.98 4.27 -6.55
CA ALA A 47 8.64 5.55 -6.68
C ALA A 47 9.77 5.45 -7.70
N GLU A 48 9.68 6.24 -8.78
CA GLU A 48 10.67 6.22 -9.87
C GLU A 48 11.90 7.10 -9.52
N SER A 49 11.78 7.92 -8.48
CA SER A 49 12.83 8.83 -8.04
C SER A 49 13.02 8.86 -6.51
N VAL A 50 14.21 9.28 -6.09
CA VAL A 50 14.54 9.47 -4.66
C VAL A 50 13.68 10.58 -4.04
N ASP A 51 13.41 11.65 -4.79
CA ASP A 51 12.56 12.75 -4.34
C ASP A 51 11.11 12.30 -4.11
N GLU A 52 10.56 11.48 -5.00
CA GLU A 52 9.23 10.91 -4.84
C GLU A 52 9.16 9.97 -3.63
N PHE A 53 10.18 9.11 -3.45
CA PHE A 53 10.26 8.26 -2.27
C PHE A 53 10.31 9.07 -0.96
N ALA A 54 11.12 10.14 -0.93
CA ALA A 54 11.22 11.04 0.22
C ALA A 54 9.89 11.77 0.49
N HIS A 55 9.19 12.20 -0.57
CA HIS A 55 7.87 12.82 -0.45
C HIS A 55 6.84 11.84 0.11
N LEU A 56 6.74 10.63 -0.45
CA LEU A 56 5.88 9.56 0.04
C LEU A 56 6.18 9.21 1.50
N ARG A 57 7.45 9.22 1.89
CA ARG A 57 7.84 8.92 3.26
C ARG A 57 7.41 10.03 4.22
N SER A 58 7.64 11.29 3.85
CA SER A 58 7.20 12.44 4.63
C SER A 58 5.67 12.48 4.77
N LEU A 59 4.93 12.18 3.71
CA LEU A 59 3.47 12.08 3.78
C LEU A 59 3.03 10.97 4.74
N LYS A 60 3.66 9.79 4.69
CA LYS A 60 3.34 8.68 5.59
C LYS A 60 3.65 9.00 7.05
N ASP A 61 4.77 9.67 7.32
CA ASP A 61 5.16 10.00 8.68
C ASP A 61 4.23 11.05 9.32
N ASN A 62 3.45 11.78 8.50
CA ASN A 62 2.44 12.75 8.93
C ASN A 62 0.98 12.25 8.80
N PHE A 63 0.76 11.00 8.40
CA PHE A 63 -0.57 10.38 8.18
C PHE A 63 -0.96 9.49 9.35
#